data_AF-A0A3A2Z9G8-F1
#
_entry.id   AF-A0A3A2Z9G8-F1
#
_cell.length_a   1.000
_cell.length_b   1.000
_cell.length_c   1.000
_cell.angle_alpha   90.00
_cell.angle_beta   90.00
_cell.angle_gamma   90.00
#
_symmetry.space_group_name_H-M   'P 1'
#
loop_
_entity.id
_entity.type
_entity.pdbx_description
1 polymer ?
#
loop_
_entity_poly.entity_id
_entity_poly.type
_entity_poly.pdbx_seq_one_letter_code
_entity_poly.pdbx_strand_id
1 'polypeptide(L)'
;MAFPRPSSPIELPGGRLACGIHGLVICPRCCVDYSFIDEDLPTEDNTSSSSRDEKECTGPERTTPNVVLLPIIEPQLSPSGTGRSFEKFIPPDSAESPLSLFPPRMNTNMNPPDRRLINRTDPTEMLIHTDGACLNNGHSNSTAGCAFVFKPALAGHINFRLENKGTTGEVHQQTSNRAELRAVIGALMYRNWKDEGFSNLVIATDSEYVVEGATNWIRGWIRRGWTTRVGAPVKNRDLWHTLFDEAERWSHRGLTISFWRIPREMNTAADGCARLAATWPEVDRFTAHRDVNVCQRPCS
;
A
#
# COMPACT_ATOMS: atom_id res chain seq x y z
N MET A 1 -13.37 14.02 -31.77
CA MET A 1 -12.71 15.07 -30.96
C MET A 1 -11.35 14.55 -30.54
N ALA A 2 -10.29 15.25 -30.91
CA ALA A 2 -8.92 14.86 -30.59
C ALA A 2 -8.70 14.94 -29.07
N PHE A 3 -8.14 13.89 -28.47
CA PHE A 3 -7.64 13.94 -27.10
C PHE A 3 -6.55 15.03 -27.01
N PRO A 4 -6.51 15.82 -25.94
CA PRO A 4 -5.53 16.91 -25.83
C PRO A 4 -4.12 16.32 -25.87
N ARG A 5 -3.25 16.92 -26.69
CA ARG A 5 -1.81 16.66 -26.70
C ARG A 5 -1.25 16.83 -25.27
N PRO A 6 -0.15 16.14 -24.89
CA PRO A 6 0.50 16.40 -23.61
C PRO A 6 0.78 17.90 -23.50
N SER A 7 0.27 18.51 -22.44
CA SER A 7 0.41 19.93 -22.16
C SER A 7 1.89 20.31 -22.14
N SER A 8 2.23 21.36 -22.88
CA SER A 8 3.58 21.90 -23.01
C SER A 8 4.23 22.12 -21.63
N PRO A 9 5.55 21.93 -21.50
CA PRO A 9 6.25 22.18 -20.25
C PRO A 9 6.05 23.63 -19.80
N ILE A 10 6.06 23.84 -18.48
CA ILE A 10 6.03 25.18 -17.87
C ILE A 10 7.42 25.54 -17.38
N GLU A 11 7.74 26.83 -17.38
CA GLU A 11 9.03 27.34 -16.95
C GLU A 11 8.94 27.83 -15.49
N LEU A 12 9.81 27.30 -14.64
CA LEU A 12 9.95 27.68 -13.24
C LEU A 12 10.95 28.84 -13.09
N PRO A 13 10.93 29.59 -11.96
CA PRO A 13 11.96 30.58 -11.66
C PRO A 13 13.37 29.98 -11.77
N GLY A 14 14.24 30.63 -12.54
CA GLY A 14 15.58 30.14 -12.88
C GLY A 14 15.68 29.38 -14.21
N GLY A 15 14.66 29.44 -15.07
CA GLY A 15 14.72 28.89 -16.44
C GLY A 15 14.56 27.37 -16.54
N ARG A 16 14.18 26.71 -15.44
CA ARG A 16 14.02 25.23 -15.40
C ARG A 16 12.65 24.82 -15.91
N LEU A 17 12.60 23.77 -16.72
CA LEU A 17 11.35 23.23 -17.25
C LEU A 17 10.74 22.20 -16.29
N ALA A 18 9.41 22.20 -16.19
CA ALA A 18 8.65 21.24 -15.38
C ALA A 18 7.37 20.80 -16.08
N CYS A 19 6.82 19.67 -15.65
CA CYS A 19 5.54 19.16 -16.14
C CYS A 19 4.41 20.18 -15.89
N GLY A 20 3.71 20.62 -16.93
CA GLY A 20 2.67 21.66 -16.82
C GLY A 20 1.45 21.28 -15.97
N ILE A 21 1.19 19.99 -15.76
CA ILE A 21 0.06 19.52 -14.92
C ILE A 21 0.47 19.31 -13.46
N HIS A 22 1.70 18.85 -13.22
CA HIS A 22 2.13 18.40 -11.89
C HIS A 22 3.17 19.32 -11.24
N GLY A 23 3.75 20.27 -11.99
CA GLY A 23 4.76 21.21 -11.50
C GLY A 23 6.09 20.56 -11.09
N LEU A 24 6.32 19.31 -11.51
CA LEU A 24 7.52 18.53 -11.16
C LEU A 24 8.51 18.51 -12.34
N VAL A 25 9.79 18.75 -12.04
CA VAL A 25 10.90 18.64 -13.01
C VAL A 25 11.07 17.19 -13.46
N ILE A 26 11.03 16.24 -12.52
CA ILE A 26 10.90 14.81 -12.82
C ILE A 26 9.50 14.40 -12.40
N CYS A 27 8.65 14.08 -13.38
CA CYS A 27 7.24 13.79 -13.12
C CYS A 27 6.97 12.28 -13.21
N PRO A 28 6.97 11.56 -12.07
CA PRO A 28 6.70 10.11 -12.05
C PRO A 28 5.24 9.78 -12.41
N ARG A 29 4.35 10.78 -12.41
CA ARG A 29 2.95 10.63 -12.82
C ARG A 29 2.74 10.66 -14.33
N CYS A 30 3.60 11.37 -15.06
CA CYS A 30 3.56 11.41 -16.53
C CYS A 30 4.70 10.62 -17.17
N CYS A 31 5.63 10.09 -16.37
CA CYS A 31 6.85 9.43 -16.82
C CYS A 31 7.71 10.31 -17.75
N VAL A 32 7.82 11.61 -17.44
CA VAL A 32 8.63 12.57 -18.22
C VAL A 32 9.63 13.27 -17.30
N ASP A 33 10.86 13.40 -17.76
CA ASP A 33 11.98 14.02 -17.06
C ASP A 33 12.42 15.28 -17.83
N TYR A 34 12.37 16.43 -17.15
CA TYR A 34 12.77 17.74 -17.68
C TYR A 34 14.12 18.24 -17.12
N SER A 35 14.89 17.38 -16.44
CA SER A 35 16.19 17.71 -15.85
C SER A 35 17.33 17.86 -16.87
N PHE A 36 17.05 17.65 -18.17
CA PHE A 36 18.04 17.60 -19.25
C PHE A 36 18.75 18.94 -19.58
N ILE A 37 18.52 20.01 -18.82
CA ILE A 37 19.10 21.35 -19.07
C ILE A 37 20.21 21.72 -18.07
N ASP A 38 20.47 20.93 -17.02
CA ASP A 38 21.44 21.31 -15.98
C ASP A 38 22.91 20.91 -16.25
N GLU A 39 23.24 20.31 -17.40
CA GLU A 39 24.62 19.99 -17.79
C GLU A 39 25.11 20.87 -18.94
N ASP A 40 25.63 22.06 -18.62
CA ASP A 40 26.72 22.74 -19.34
C ASP A 40 26.99 24.12 -18.73
N LEU A 41 27.84 24.19 -17.68
CA LEU A 41 28.65 25.39 -17.44
C LEU A 41 30.04 24.98 -16.91
N PRO A 42 31.14 25.40 -17.59
CA PRO A 42 32.49 24.96 -17.28
C PRO A 42 33.11 25.66 -16.07
N THR A 43 34.06 24.95 -15.46
CA THR A 43 34.98 25.37 -14.40
C THR A 43 35.88 26.52 -14.83
N GLU A 44 36.03 27.55 -13.99
CA GLU A 44 37.18 28.47 -14.04
C GLU A 44 37.98 28.41 -12.72
N ASP A 45 39.22 27.94 -12.85
CA ASP A 45 40.34 28.24 -11.97
C ASP A 45 40.61 29.75 -11.97
N ASN A 46 40.99 30.32 -10.81
CA ASN A 46 42.00 31.37 -10.79
C ASN A 46 42.71 31.47 -9.43
N THR A 47 44.03 31.57 -9.55
CA THR A 47 45.05 31.62 -8.50
C THR A 47 45.31 33.05 -8.02
N SER A 48 45.65 33.24 -6.75
CA SER A 48 46.91 33.92 -6.29
C SER A 48 46.90 34.37 -4.82
N SER A 49 47.92 33.86 -4.09
CA SER A 49 48.75 34.47 -3.03
C SER A 49 48.17 35.48 -2.02
N SER A 50 48.26 35.20 -0.71
CA SER A 50 49.43 35.47 0.17
C SER A 50 49.09 35.54 1.68
N SER A 51 50.04 35.03 2.48
CA SER A 51 50.36 35.28 3.90
C SER A 51 49.32 35.14 5.04
N ARG A 52 49.60 34.13 5.90
CA ARG A 52 49.72 34.13 7.39
C ARG A 52 48.85 35.11 8.20
N ASP A 53 48.04 34.57 9.12
CA ASP A 53 48.33 34.60 10.56
C ASP A 53 47.22 33.89 11.36
N GLU A 54 47.65 33.05 12.31
CA GLU A 54 46.80 32.43 13.32
C GLU A 54 46.36 33.48 14.35
N LYS A 55 45.05 33.57 14.62
CA LYS A 55 44.56 34.19 15.86
C LYS A 55 43.21 33.62 16.29
N GLU A 56 43.23 33.16 17.53
CA GLU A 56 42.16 32.60 18.33
C GLU A 56 41.12 33.66 18.76
N CYS A 57 39.97 33.15 19.19
CA CYS A 57 38.95 33.75 20.07
C CYS A 57 37.74 34.51 19.48
N THR A 58 36.58 33.96 19.88
CA THR A 58 35.30 34.61 20.23
C THR A 58 34.44 35.17 19.10
N GLY A 59 33.47 34.36 18.66
CA GLY A 59 32.32 34.82 17.87
C GLY A 59 31.17 35.32 18.76
N PRO A 60 30.44 36.38 18.36
CA PRO A 60 29.27 36.87 19.07
C PRO A 60 28.00 36.11 18.68
N GLU A 61 27.03 36.12 19.59
CA GLU A 61 25.67 35.59 19.46
C GLU A 61 25.04 35.87 18.09
N ARG A 62 24.65 34.81 17.38
CA ARG A 62 23.68 34.90 16.29
C ARG A 62 22.29 34.65 16.84
N THR A 63 21.53 35.73 16.92
CA THR A 63 20.06 35.76 16.97
C THR A 63 19.47 34.74 15.99
N THR A 64 18.68 33.82 16.52
CA THR A 64 17.88 32.88 15.75
C THR A 64 16.84 33.63 14.90
N PRO A 65 16.67 33.32 13.61
CA PRO A 65 15.52 33.82 12.87
C PRO A 65 14.26 33.15 13.44
N ASN A 66 13.26 33.97 13.76
CA ASN A 66 11.90 33.55 14.10
C ASN A 66 11.39 32.53 13.07
N VAL A 67 11.43 31.25 13.42
CA VAL A 67 10.67 30.21 12.73
C VAL A 67 9.24 30.38 13.20
N VAL A 68 8.42 31.02 12.38
CA VAL A 68 6.97 30.94 12.52
C VAL A 68 6.62 29.47 12.30
N LEU A 69 6.44 28.73 13.40
CA LEU A 69 5.82 27.41 13.36
C LEU A 69 4.40 27.62 12.84
N LEU A 70 4.21 27.35 11.55
CA LEU A 70 2.88 26.99 11.06
C LEU A 70 2.45 25.76 11.87
N PRO A 71 1.25 25.77 12.47
CA PRO A 71 0.80 24.65 13.27
C PRO A 71 0.86 23.40 12.39
N ILE A 72 1.54 22.37 12.90
CA ILE A 72 1.45 21.02 12.37
C ILE A 72 -0.03 20.68 12.47
N ILE A 73 -0.72 20.73 11.33
CA ILE A 73 -2.06 20.16 11.23
C ILE A 73 -1.80 18.65 11.35
N GLU A 74 -1.93 18.14 12.57
CA GLU A 74 -2.11 16.71 12.78
C GLU A 74 -3.20 16.26 11.80
N PRO A 75 -2.94 15.24 10.96
CA PRO A 75 -3.98 14.74 10.09
C PRO A 75 -5.07 14.21 11.02
N GLN A 76 -6.14 14.98 11.16
CA GLN A 76 -7.35 14.57 11.82
C GLN A 76 -7.87 13.40 10.98
N LEU A 77 -7.52 12.17 11.36
CA LEU A 77 -8.25 10.97 10.94
C LEU A 77 -9.67 11.13 11.49
N SER A 78 -10.51 11.84 10.73
CA SER A 78 -11.94 11.84 10.95
C SER A 78 -12.43 10.43 10.64
N PRO A 79 -13.04 9.70 11.58
CA PRO A 79 -13.57 8.36 11.32
C PRO A 79 -14.89 8.53 10.56
N SER A 80 -14.81 8.98 9.31
CA SER A 80 -15.96 9.48 8.55
C SER A 80 -16.50 8.45 7.58
N GLY A 81 -16.38 7.18 7.92
CA GLY A 81 -16.87 6.17 7.03
C GLY A 81 -18.14 5.49 7.49
N THR A 82 -18.94 5.11 6.50
CA THR A 82 -20.31 4.64 6.66
C THR A 82 -20.42 3.19 7.14
N GLY A 83 -19.33 2.43 7.13
CA GLY A 83 -19.31 0.99 7.45
C GLY A 83 -20.08 0.14 6.43
N ARG A 84 -20.38 0.70 5.25
CA ARG A 84 -21.16 0.06 4.17
C ARG A 84 -20.29 -0.69 3.16
N SER A 85 -18.97 -0.56 3.25
CA SER A 85 -18.04 -0.79 2.13
C SER A 85 -17.52 -2.23 1.98
N PHE A 86 -18.01 -3.17 2.77
CA PHE A 86 -17.56 -4.56 2.74
C PHE A 86 -18.72 -5.53 2.61
N GLU A 87 -18.68 -6.35 1.57
CA GLU A 87 -19.64 -7.40 1.30
C GLU A 87 -19.01 -8.77 1.50
N LYS A 88 -19.79 -9.74 1.98
CA LYS A 88 -19.36 -11.14 1.97
C LYS A 88 -19.60 -11.68 0.58
N PHE A 89 -18.55 -12.14 -0.09
CA PHE A 89 -18.67 -12.80 -1.37
C PHE A 89 -19.26 -14.20 -1.16
N ILE A 90 -20.29 -14.53 -1.95
CA ILE A 90 -20.94 -15.84 -1.93
C ILE A 90 -20.77 -16.42 -3.34
N PRO A 91 -20.01 -17.50 -3.52
CA PRO A 91 -19.88 -18.12 -4.83
C PRO A 91 -21.23 -18.68 -5.29
N PRO A 92 -21.51 -18.74 -6.61
CA PRO A 92 -22.76 -19.30 -7.12
C PRO A 92 -23.03 -20.74 -6.69
N ASP A 93 -21.97 -21.52 -6.49
CA ASP A 93 -22.00 -22.87 -5.93
C ASP A 93 -21.03 -22.94 -4.73
N SER A 94 -21.49 -23.55 -3.64
CA SER A 94 -20.68 -23.81 -2.44
C SER A 94 -19.45 -24.69 -2.69
N ALA A 95 -19.45 -25.51 -3.75
CA ALA A 95 -18.33 -26.35 -4.15
C ALA A 95 -17.36 -25.66 -5.13
N GLU A 96 -17.65 -24.42 -5.53
CA GLU A 96 -16.85 -23.67 -6.50
C GLU A 96 -15.47 -23.33 -5.91
N SER A 97 -14.42 -23.67 -6.62
CA SER A 97 -13.05 -23.31 -6.25
C SER A 97 -12.69 -21.90 -6.75
N PRO A 98 -11.75 -21.20 -6.10
CA PRO A 98 -11.33 -19.88 -6.57
C PRO A 98 -10.84 -19.88 -8.02
N LEU A 99 -10.04 -20.88 -8.43
CA LEU A 99 -9.51 -20.96 -9.79
C LEU A 99 -10.55 -21.38 -10.85
N SER A 100 -11.62 -22.09 -10.45
CA SER A 100 -12.70 -22.45 -11.38
C SER A 100 -13.66 -21.28 -11.64
N LEU A 101 -13.86 -20.39 -10.66
CA LEU A 101 -14.64 -19.17 -10.82
C LEU A 101 -13.82 -18.02 -11.41
N PHE A 102 -12.55 -17.91 -11.02
CA PHE A 102 -11.61 -16.86 -11.45
C PHE A 102 -10.41 -17.45 -12.20
N PRO A 103 -10.62 -18.05 -13.38
CA PRO A 103 -9.52 -18.62 -14.14
C PRO A 103 -8.51 -17.54 -14.59
N PRO A 104 -7.26 -17.93 -14.85
CA PRO A 104 -6.26 -17.10 -15.54
C PRO A 104 -6.75 -16.55 -16.88
N ARG A 105 -7.06 -15.25 -16.94
CA ARG A 105 -7.49 -14.58 -18.18
C ARG A 105 -6.61 -13.37 -18.48
N MET A 106 -6.46 -13.06 -19.77
CA MET A 106 -5.70 -11.90 -20.21
C MET A 106 -6.50 -10.63 -19.93
N ASN A 107 -5.89 -9.65 -19.27
CA ASN A 107 -6.45 -8.32 -19.11
C ASN A 107 -5.87 -7.37 -20.16
N THR A 108 -6.68 -7.03 -21.16
CA THR A 108 -6.29 -6.14 -22.27
C THR A 108 -6.43 -4.65 -21.93
N ASN A 109 -6.98 -4.29 -20.76
CA ASN A 109 -7.03 -2.89 -20.30
C ASN A 109 -5.66 -2.42 -19.78
N MET A 110 -4.71 -3.34 -19.58
CA MET A 110 -3.34 -3.04 -19.20
C MET A 110 -2.43 -2.86 -20.41
N ASN A 111 -1.37 -2.05 -20.26
CA ASN A 111 -0.32 -1.91 -21.26
C ASN A 111 1.08 -2.12 -20.62
N PRO A 112 1.79 -3.23 -20.93
CA PRO A 112 1.35 -4.34 -21.77
C PRO A 112 0.22 -5.16 -21.11
N PRO A 113 -0.60 -5.90 -21.89
CA PRO A 113 -1.57 -6.84 -21.36
C PRO A 113 -0.91 -7.89 -20.45
N ASP A 114 -1.58 -8.23 -19.34
CA ASP A 114 -1.07 -9.22 -18.39
C ASP A 114 -2.20 -10.13 -17.89
N ARG A 115 -1.86 -11.31 -17.38
CA ARG A 115 -2.86 -12.24 -16.83
C ARG A 115 -3.31 -11.83 -15.43
N ARG A 116 -4.60 -12.00 -15.17
CA ARG A 116 -5.24 -11.84 -13.85
C ARG A 116 -6.17 -13.02 -13.58
N LEU A 117 -6.56 -13.18 -12.32
CA LEU A 117 -7.61 -14.11 -11.91
C LEU A 117 -8.94 -13.38 -12.07
N ILE A 118 -9.59 -13.54 -13.24
CA ILE A 118 -10.78 -12.75 -13.62
C ILE A 118 -11.98 -13.67 -13.60
N ASN A 119 -13.10 -13.20 -13.04
CA ASN A 119 -14.34 -13.97 -13.00
C ASN A 119 -14.72 -14.44 -14.43
N ARG A 120 -15.08 -15.71 -14.56
CA ARG A 120 -15.48 -16.31 -15.84
C ARG A 120 -16.74 -15.66 -16.43
N THR A 121 -17.65 -15.16 -15.59
CA THR A 121 -18.91 -14.53 -16.00
C THR A 121 -18.89 -13.00 -15.97
N ASP A 122 -17.98 -12.38 -15.20
CA ASP A 122 -17.83 -10.92 -15.13
C ASP A 122 -16.36 -10.50 -15.36
N PRO A 123 -16.01 -9.94 -16.54
CA PRO A 123 -14.64 -9.53 -16.82
C PRO A 123 -14.16 -8.33 -15.98
N THR A 124 -15.06 -7.66 -15.25
CA THR A 124 -14.75 -6.50 -14.40
C THR A 124 -14.53 -6.88 -12.94
N GLU A 125 -14.66 -8.16 -12.59
CA GLU A 125 -14.41 -8.69 -11.25
C GLU A 125 -13.14 -9.55 -11.25
N MET A 126 -12.23 -9.27 -10.31
CA MET A 126 -11.01 -10.06 -10.12
C MET A 126 -10.85 -10.57 -8.70
N LEU A 127 -10.12 -11.67 -8.58
CA LEU A 127 -9.75 -12.31 -7.34
C LEU A 127 -8.33 -11.96 -6.93
N ILE A 128 -8.14 -11.68 -5.64
CA ILE A 128 -6.83 -11.56 -5.00
C ILE A 128 -6.81 -12.47 -3.79
N HIS A 129 -5.85 -13.39 -3.75
CA HIS A 129 -5.59 -14.18 -2.54
C HIS A 129 -4.73 -13.38 -1.57
N THR A 130 -5.01 -13.47 -0.28
CA THR A 130 -4.23 -12.80 0.78
C THR A 130 -3.99 -13.75 1.95
N ASP A 131 -2.83 -13.64 2.58
CA ASP A 131 -2.48 -14.43 3.76
C ASP A 131 -1.49 -13.68 4.67
N GLY A 132 -1.60 -13.92 5.98
CA GLY A 132 -0.65 -13.50 6.98
C GLY A 132 -0.16 -14.65 7.84
N ALA A 133 1.16 -14.84 7.89
CA ALA A 133 1.79 -15.87 8.70
C ALA A 133 2.54 -15.26 9.88
N CYS A 134 2.51 -15.93 11.03
CA CYS A 134 3.32 -15.57 12.21
C CYS A 134 4.03 -16.81 12.75
N LEU A 135 5.36 -16.81 12.69
CA LEU A 135 6.22 -17.82 13.31
C LEU A 135 6.27 -17.55 14.82
N ASN A 136 6.19 -18.62 15.62
CA ASN A 136 6.15 -18.54 17.09
C ASN A 136 5.05 -17.62 17.63
N ASN A 137 3.87 -17.61 16.99
CA ASN A 137 2.76 -16.74 17.37
C ASN A 137 2.38 -16.89 18.85
N GLY A 138 2.33 -15.79 19.58
CA GLY A 138 2.03 -15.76 21.02
C GLY A 138 3.25 -15.81 21.95
N HIS A 139 4.46 -15.86 21.39
CA HIS A 139 5.72 -15.81 22.12
C HIS A 139 6.47 -14.48 21.90
N SER A 140 7.49 -14.20 22.72
CA SER A 140 8.26 -12.95 22.64
C SER A 140 9.11 -12.82 21.36
N ASN A 141 9.44 -13.94 20.72
CA ASN A 141 10.20 -14.01 19.47
C ASN A 141 9.29 -14.23 18.25
N SER A 142 8.03 -13.79 18.30
CA SER A 142 7.12 -13.86 17.16
C SER A 142 7.63 -13.03 15.98
N THR A 143 7.62 -13.60 14.79
CA THR A 143 7.94 -12.90 13.55
C THR A 143 6.84 -13.14 12.53
N ALA A 144 6.37 -12.09 11.86
CA ALA A 144 5.24 -12.22 10.96
C ALA A 144 5.53 -11.64 9.57
N GLY A 145 4.85 -12.21 8.57
CA GLY A 145 4.96 -11.86 7.17
C GLY A 145 3.59 -11.85 6.52
N CYS A 146 3.45 -11.04 5.49
CA CYS A 146 2.21 -10.79 4.79
C CYS A 146 2.42 -11.12 3.31
N ALA A 147 1.39 -11.63 2.64
CA ALA A 147 1.44 -11.85 1.20
C ALA A 147 0.08 -11.70 0.52
N PHE A 148 0.13 -11.38 -0.76
CA PHE A 148 -1.03 -11.48 -1.63
C PHE A 148 -0.64 -11.94 -3.04
N VAL A 149 -1.53 -12.68 -3.69
CA VAL A 149 -1.38 -13.23 -5.03
C VAL A 149 -2.49 -12.68 -5.92
N PHE A 150 -2.12 -11.98 -6.98
CA PHE A 150 -3.05 -11.25 -7.87
C PHE A 150 -2.92 -11.67 -9.35
N LYS A 151 -1.95 -12.54 -9.66
CA LYS A 151 -1.83 -13.19 -10.97
C LYS A 151 -1.32 -14.63 -10.81
N PRO A 152 -1.62 -15.52 -11.77
CA PRO A 152 -1.32 -16.96 -11.68
C PRO A 152 0.15 -17.34 -11.94
N ALA A 153 1.03 -16.38 -12.25
CA ALA A 153 2.43 -16.63 -12.57
C ALA A 153 3.30 -16.77 -11.32
N LEU A 154 4.50 -17.37 -11.45
CA LEU A 154 5.49 -17.49 -10.37
C LEU A 154 5.87 -16.13 -9.73
N ALA A 155 5.90 -15.05 -10.51
CA ALA A 155 6.11 -13.68 -10.03
C ALA A 155 4.80 -12.95 -9.72
N GLY A 156 3.74 -13.70 -9.42
CA GLY A 156 2.36 -13.24 -9.32
C GLY A 156 1.88 -12.77 -7.97
N HIS A 157 2.83 -12.56 -7.09
CA HIS A 157 2.60 -12.29 -5.70
C HIS A 157 3.46 -11.12 -5.24
N ILE A 158 3.06 -10.55 -4.12
CA ILE A 158 3.87 -9.65 -3.32
C ILE A 158 3.88 -10.23 -1.92
N ASN A 159 5.05 -10.25 -1.29
CA ASN A 159 5.20 -10.63 0.09
C ASN A 159 6.19 -9.70 0.79
N PHE A 160 5.97 -9.47 2.07
CA PHE A 160 6.72 -8.50 2.85
C PHE A 160 6.64 -8.80 4.34
N ARG A 161 7.67 -8.38 5.07
CA ARG A 161 7.74 -8.51 6.53
C ARG A 161 6.68 -7.60 7.17
N LEU A 162 5.96 -8.10 8.18
CA LEU A 162 5.07 -7.26 8.97
C LEU A 162 5.90 -6.25 9.78
N GLU A 163 5.57 -4.97 9.65
CA GLU A 163 6.27 -3.90 10.34
C GLU A 163 6.09 -3.92 11.87
N ASN A 164 7.13 -3.47 12.60
CA ASN A 164 7.09 -3.33 14.06
C ASN A 164 6.20 -2.16 14.51
N LYS A 165 6.11 -1.08 13.71
CA LYS A 165 5.28 0.10 14.01
C LYS A 165 4.10 0.21 13.07
N GLY A 166 2.91 0.37 13.63
CA GLY A 166 1.65 0.52 12.89
C GLY A 166 1.52 1.86 12.18
N THR A 167 0.35 2.11 11.60
CA THR A 167 0.08 3.34 10.84
C THR A 167 0.13 4.62 11.68
N THR A 168 0.00 4.49 13.00
CA THR A 168 0.13 5.58 13.98
C THR A 168 1.57 5.78 14.48
N GLY A 169 2.52 4.94 14.05
CA GLY A 169 3.90 4.93 14.55
C GLY A 169 4.11 4.20 15.88
N GLU A 170 3.03 3.69 16.50
CA GLU A 170 3.08 2.89 17.72
C GLU A 170 3.65 1.49 17.45
N VAL A 171 4.42 0.95 18.41
CA VAL A 171 4.96 -0.41 18.33
C VAL A 171 3.86 -1.44 18.63
N HIS A 172 3.76 -2.46 17.80
CA HIS A 172 2.81 -3.56 17.98
C HIS A 172 3.49 -4.92 17.99
N GLN A 173 2.87 -5.86 18.70
CA GLN A 173 3.30 -7.25 18.66
C GLN A 173 3.04 -7.87 17.28
N GLN A 174 4.01 -8.66 16.83
CA GLN A 174 3.91 -9.49 15.64
C GLN A 174 2.91 -10.62 15.92
N THR A 175 1.78 -10.66 15.21
CA THR A 175 0.74 -11.67 15.38
C THR A 175 0.17 -12.09 14.04
N SER A 176 -0.39 -13.31 13.96
CA SER A 176 -1.06 -13.79 12.75
C SER A 176 -2.18 -12.84 12.31
N ASN A 177 -3.12 -12.50 13.21
CA ASN A 177 -4.25 -11.62 12.91
C ASN A 177 -3.83 -10.24 12.37
N ARG A 178 -2.71 -9.70 12.84
CA ARG A 178 -2.18 -8.42 12.37
C ARG A 178 -1.59 -8.56 10.96
N ALA A 179 -0.86 -9.64 10.70
CA ALA A 179 -0.33 -9.93 9.37
C ALA A 179 -1.44 -10.16 8.34
N GLU A 180 -2.51 -10.87 8.73
CA GLU A 180 -3.67 -11.14 7.87
C GLU A 180 -4.36 -9.85 7.40
N LEU A 181 -4.64 -8.93 8.33
CA LEU A 181 -5.19 -7.61 7.97
C LEU A 181 -4.23 -6.82 7.08
N ARG A 182 -2.95 -6.87 7.42
CA ARG A 182 -1.93 -6.11 6.72
C ARG A 182 -1.71 -6.59 5.28
N ALA A 183 -1.88 -7.90 5.03
CA ALA A 183 -1.87 -8.48 3.70
C ALA A 183 -2.99 -7.93 2.81
N VAL A 184 -4.21 -7.82 3.34
CA VAL A 184 -5.35 -7.21 2.64
C VAL A 184 -5.10 -5.75 2.34
N ILE A 185 -4.65 -4.98 3.33
CA ILE A 185 -4.30 -3.56 3.13
C ILE A 185 -3.21 -3.43 2.05
N GLY A 186 -2.19 -4.30 2.10
CA GLY A 186 -1.14 -4.35 1.10
C GLY A 186 -1.70 -4.57 -0.30
N ALA A 187 -2.59 -5.55 -0.47
CA ALA A 187 -3.25 -5.82 -1.75
C ALA A 187 -4.04 -4.61 -2.27
N LEU A 188 -4.84 -3.97 -1.42
CA LEU A 188 -5.67 -2.82 -1.82
C LEU A 188 -4.82 -1.58 -2.17
N MET A 189 -3.71 -1.37 -1.48
CA MET A 189 -2.84 -0.21 -1.69
C MET A 189 -1.83 -0.40 -2.83
N TYR A 190 -1.58 -1.64 -3.26
CA TYR A 190 -0.48 -1.98 -4.17
C TYR A 190 -0.60 -1.33 -5.55
N ARG A 191 -1.78 -1.40 -6.17
CA ARG A 191 -2.00 -0.97 -7.55
C ARG A 191 -3.28 -0.18 -7.70
N ASN A 192 -3.35 0.56 -8.81
CA ASN A 192 -4.59 1.17 -9.19
C ASN A 192 -5.50 0.16 -9.91
N TRP A 193 -6.18 -0.71 -9.16
CA TRP A 193 -7.04 -1.77 -9.71
C TRP A 193 -8.14 -1.25 -10.64
N LYS A 194 -8.65 -0.05 -10.38
CA LYS A 194 -9.67 0.58 -11.24
C LYS A 194 -9.11 0.93 -12.63
N ASP A 195 -7.85 1.36 -12.71
CA ASP A 195 -7.17 1.67 -13.97
C ASP A 195 -6.83 0.40 -14.76
N GLU A 196 -6.82 -0.78 -14.12
CA GLU A 196 -6.78 -2.08 -14.80
C GLU A 196 -8.17 -2.53 -15.32
N GLY A 197 -9.20 -1.71 -15.17
CA GLY A 197 -10.55 -1.97 -15.68
C GLY A 197 -11.47 -2.77 -14.75
N PHE A 198 -11.09 -2.96 -13.48
CA PHE A 198 -11.91 -3.69 -12.51
C PHE A 198 -12.88 -2.76 -11.76
N SER A 199 -14.12 -3.20 -11.56
CA SER A 199 -15.09 -2.57 -10.65
C SER A 199 -15.33 -3.38 -9.38
N ASN A 200 -14.89 -4.64 -9.34
CA ASN A 200 -15.10 -5.51 -8.19
C ASN A 200 -13.80 -6.25 -7.86
N LEU A 201 -13.40 -6.21 -6.60
CA LEU A 201 -12.30 -7.01 -6.06
C LEU A 201 -12.84 -8.02 -5.06
N VAL A 202 -12.57 -9.29 -5.29
CA VAL A 202 -12.84 -10.37 -4.35
C VAL A 202 -11.55 -10.71 -3.63
N ILE A 203 -11.50 -10.45 -2.33
CA ILE A 203 -10.38 -10.80 -1.46
C ILE A 203 -10.64 -12.20 -0.90
N ALA A 204 -9.87 -13.18 -1.36
CA ALA A 204 -9.90 -14.55 -0.85
C ALA A 204 -8.87 -14.74 0.26
N THR A 205 -9.33 -15.23 1.41
CA THR A 205 -8.50 -15.53 2.58
C THR A 205 -9.16 -16.65 3.39
N ASP A 206 -8.36 -17.46 4.08
CA ASP A 206 -8.81 -18.43 5.08
C ASP A 206 -8.99 -17.81 6.48
N SER A 207 -8.64 -16.53 6.65
CA SER A 207 -8.77 -15.80 7.91
C SER A 207 -10.22 -15.43 8.22
N GLU A 208 -10.85 -16.21 9.12
CA GLU A 208 -12.15 -15.87 9.69
C GLU A 208 -12.13 -14.49 10.38
N TYR A 209 -11.02 -14.14 11.03
CA TYR A 209 -10.85 -12.85 11.70
C TYR A 209 -11.02 -11.68 10.72
N VAL A 210 -10.46 -11.79 9.51
CA VAL A 210 -10.57 -10.75 8.48
C VAL A 210 -11.98 -10.74 7.89
N VAL A 211 -12.50 -11.89 7.46
CA VAL A 211 -13.82 -11.97 6.80
C VAL A 211 -14.95 -11.54 7.73
N GLU A 212 -15.02 -12.10 8.93
CA GLU A 212 -16.08 -11.79 9.90
C GLU A 212 -15.88 -10.39 10.50
N GLY A 213 -14.63 -9.95 10.67
CA GLY A 213 -14.31 -8.59 11.08
C GLY A 213 -14.83 -7.55 10.09
N ALA A 214 -14.50 -7.70 8.81
CA ALA A 214 -14.88 -6.78 7.75
C ALA A 214 -16.38 -6.80 7.44
N THR A 215 -17.01 -7.98 7.47
CA THR A 215 -18.42 -8.12 7.01
C THR A 215 -19.45 -8.02 8.13
N ASN A 216 -19.13 -8.47 9.35
CA ASN A 216 -20.10 -8.60 10.45
C ASN A 216 -19.77 -7.73 11.66
N TRP A 217 -18.52 -7.73 12.14
CA TRP A 217 -18.18 -7.10 13.42
C TRP A 217 -17.96 -5.59 13.32
N ILE A 218 -17.42 -5.09 12.21
CA ILE A 218 -17.03 -3.69 12.03
C ILE A 218 -18.17 -2.72 12.33
N ARG A 219 -19.40 -3.01 11.88
CA ARG A 219 -20.59 -2.17 12.13
C ARG A 219 -20.89 -2.07 13.63
N GLY A 220 -20.70 -3.17 14.35
CA GLY A 220 -20.84 -3.21 15.80
C GLY A 220 -19.73 -2.46 16.51
N TRP A 221 -18.48 -2.57 16.04
CA TRP A 221 -17.34 -1.83 16.58
C TRP A 221 -17.51 -0.33 16.40
N ILE A 222 -17.84 0.14 15.19
CA ILE A 222 -18.09 1.56 14.90
C ILE A 222 -19.17 2.12 15.83
N ARG A 223 -20.32 1.43 15.93
CA ARG A 223 -21.44 1.87 16.79
C ARG A 223 -21.06 1.97 18.27
N ARG A 224 -20.14 1.12 18.74
CA ARG A 224 -19.67 1.10 20.13
C ARG A 224 -18.35 1.86 20.35
N GLY A 225 -17.95 2.72 19.41
CA GLY A 225 -16.73 3.51 19.55
C GLY A 225 -15.45 2.66 19.60
N TRP A 226 -15.37 1.62 18.76
CA TRP A 226 -14.24 0.67 18.69
C TRP A 226 -14.03 -0.17 19.96
N THR A 227 -15.13 -0.59 20.57
CA THR A 227 -15.14 -1.55 21.69
C THR A 227 -15.85 -2.87 21.33
N THR A 228 -15.31 -3.95 21.90
CA THR A 228 -15.86 -5.30 21.81
C THR A 228 -17.14 -5.42 22.66
N ARG A 229 -17.88 -6.52 22.49
CA ARG A 229 -19.11 -6.77 23.27
C ARG A 229 -18.85 -6.85 24.79
N VAL A 230 -17.63 -7.22 25.19
CA VAL A 230 -17.21 -7.32 26.59
C VAL A 230 -16.58 -6.02 27.13
N GLY A 231 -16.64 -4.92 26.38
CA GLY A 231 -16.14 -3.61 26.80
C GLY A 231 -14.64 -3.37 26.60
N ALA A 232 -13.89 -4.38 26.15
CA ALA A 232 -12.46 -4.20 25.84
C ALA A 232 -12.26 -3.46 24.50
N PRO A 233 -11.18 -2.68 24.33
CA PRO A 233 -10.81 -2.10 23.05
C PRO A 233 -10.65 -3.15 21.94
N VAL A 234 -11.06 -2.82 20.73
CA VAL A 234 -10.84 -3.68 19.56
C VAL A 234 -9.34 -3.76 19.26
N LYS A 235 -8.81 -4.98 19.13
CA LYS A 235 -7.42 -5.23 18.73
C LYS A 235 -7.18 -4.82 17.27
N ASN A 236 -5.94 -4.41 16.95
CA ASN A 236 -5.52 -3.99 15.60
C ASN A 236 -6.36 -2.83 15.03
N ARG A 237 -6.84 -1.94 15.90
CA ARG A 237 -7.71 -0.81 15.53
C ARG A 237 -7.07 0.09 14.46
N ASP A 238 -5.77 0.29 14.53
CA ASP A 238 -4.98 1.07 13.56
C ASP A 238 -5.10 0.49 12.14
N LEU A 239 -4.94 -0.83 11.99
CA LEU A 239 -5.08 -1.50 10.70
C LEU A 239 -6.54 -1.56 10.24
N TRP A 240 -7.49 -1.76 11.16
CA TRP A 240 -8.90 -1.73 10.79
C TRP A 240 -9.36 -0.38 10.26
N HIS A 241 -8.93 0.72 10.88
CA HIS A 241 -9.15 2.07 10.33
C HIS A 241 -8.52 2.22 8.96
N THR A 242 -7.26 1.78 8.81
CA THR A 242 -6.54 1.86 7.54
C THR A 242 -7.23 1.08 6.41
N LEU A 243 -7.65 -0.16 6.68
CA LEU A 243 -8.39 -1.00 5.74
C LEU A 243 -9.70 -0.32 5.33
N PHE A 244 -10.36 0.30 6.30
CA PHE A 244 -11.65 0.94 6.08
C PHE A 244 -11.53 2.22 5.24
N ASP A 245 -10.59 3.10 5.58
CA ASP A 245 -10.29 4.31 4.81
C ASP A 245 -9.93 3.95 3.35
N GLU A 246 -9.13 2.90 3.17
CA GLU A 246 -8.77 2.41 1.84
C GLU A 246 -9.97 1.84 1.08
N ALA A 247 -10.88 1.14 1.74
CA ALA A 247 -12.09 0.63 1.13
C ALA A 247 -13.07 1.73 0.72
N GLU A 248 -13.20 2.78 1.52
CA GLU A 248 -13.99 3.95 1.15
C GLU A 248 -13.38 4.72 -0.01
N ARG A 249 -12.05 4.89 -0.01
CA ARG A 249 -11.32 5.45 -1.14
C ARG A 249 -11.62 4.68 -2.43
N TRP A 250 -11.69 3.35 -2.37
CA TRP A 250 -12.06 2.52 -3.51
C TRP A 250 -13.52 2.67 -3.92
N SER A 251 -14.43 2.67 -2.94
CA SER A 251 -15.87 2.85 -3.17
C SER A 251 -16.18 4.18 -3.87
N HIS A 252 -15.54 5.28 -3.45
CA HIS A 252 -15.67 6.59 -4.10
C HIS A 252 -15.19 6.60 -5.56
N ARG A 253 -14.34 5.64 -5.94
CA ARG A 253 -13.83 5.47 -7.32
C ARG A 253 -14.62 4.44 -8.12
N GLY A 254 -15.75 3.94 -7.58
CA GLY A 254 -16.58 2.92 -8.22
C GLY A 254 -15.90 1.56 -8.29
N LEU A 255 -15.13 1.21 -7.25
CA LEU A 255 -14.60 -0.12 -7.02
C LEU A 255 -15.15 -0.69 -5.70
N THR A 256 -15.81 -1.83 -5.79
CA THR A 256 -16.37 -2.56 -4.64
C THR A 256 -15.39 -3.63 -4.17
N ILE A 257 -15.32 -3.85 -2.86
CA ILE A 257 -14.48 -4.87 -2.25
C ILE A 257 -15.38 -5.87 -1.52
N SER A 258 -15.22 -7.15 -1.85
CA SER A 258 -15.90 -8.25 -1.19
C SER A 258 -14.90 -9.26 -0.62
N PHE A 259 -15.31 -9.99 0.41
CA PHE A 259 -14.46 -10.95 1.12
C PHE A 259 -15.01 -12.36 0.96
N TRP A 260 -14.18 -13.27 0.44
CA TRP A 260 -14.48 -14.68 0.31
C TRP A 260 -13.65 -15.49 1.31
N ARG A 261 -14.32 -16.11 2.29
CA ARG A 261 -13.67 -17.12 3.15
C ARG A 261 -13.47 -18.40 2.34
N ILE A 262 -12.21 -18.79 2.13
CA ILE A 262 -11.83 -20.02 1.42
C ILE A 262 -11.19 -21.02 2.39
N PRO A 263 -11.22 -22.34 2.09
CA PRO A 263 -10.43 -23.31 2.82
C PRO A 263 -8.93 -23.06 2.67
N ARG A 264 -8.15 -23.37 3.71
CA ARG A 264 -6.71 -23.08 3.77
C ARG A 264 -5.93 -23.78 2.66
N GLU A 265 -6.33 -25.00 2.31
CA GLU A 265 -5.78 -25.80 1.22
C GLU A 265 -5.91 -25.12 -0.16
N MET A 266 -6.81 -24.15 -0.30
CA MET A 266 -6.98 -23.33 -1.50
C MET A 266 -6.18 -22.02 -1.47
N ASN A 267 -5.47 -21.71 -0.37
CA ASN A 267 -4.71 -20.47 -0.17
C ASN A 267 -3.19 -20.68 -0.06
N THR A 268 -2.68 -21.87 -0.45
CA THR A 268 -1.30 -22.32 -0.20
C THR A 268 -0.22 -21.40 -0.79
N ALA A 269 -0.48 -20.77 -1.94
CA ALA A 269 0.49 -19.85 -2.56
C ALA A 269 0.70 -18.59 -1.70
N ALA A 270 -0.38 -18.02 -1.15
CA ALA A 270 -0.29 -16.86 -0.27
C ALA A 270 0.33 -17.25 1.08
N ASP A 271 -0.08 -18.37 1.68
CA ASP A 271 0.50 -18.92 2.93
C ASP A 271 2.02 -19.12 2.81
N GLY A 272 2.47 -19.80 1.75
CA GLY A 272 3.90 -20.04 1.54
C GLY A 272 4.71 -18.74 1.41
N CYS A 273 4.16 -17.75 0.68
CA CYS A 273 4.77 -16.44 0.52
C CYS A 273 4.82 -15.64 1.84
N ALA A 274 3.74 -15.66 2.63
CA ALA A 274 3.66 -14.97 3.90
C ALA A 274 4.64 -15.59 4.93
N ARG A 275 4.70 -16.93 4.97
CA ARG A 275 5.66 -17.66 5.81
C ARG A 275 7.10 -17.36 5.44
N LEU A 276 7.42 -17.28 4.15
CA LEU A 276 8.75 -16.87 3.69
C LEU A 276 9.08 -15.45 4.17
N ALA A 277 8.17 -14.50 3.99
CA ALA A 277 8.39 -13.12 4.39
C ALA A 277 8.54 -12.93 5.91
N ALA A 278 7.96 -13.84 6.71
CA ALA A 278 8.14 -13.86 8.17
C ALA A 278 9.58 -14.20 8.60
N THR A 279 10.42 -14.72 7.71
CA THR A 279 11.85 -15.01 7.95
C THR A 279 12.78 -13.86 7.60
N TRP A 280 12.27 -12.84 6.90
CA TRP A 280 13.08 -11.71 6.43
C TRP A 280 13.49 -10.78 7.58
N PRO A 281 14.51 -9.92 7.39
CA PRO A 281 14.91 -8.94 8.40
C PRO A 281 13.74 -8.07 8.85
N GLU A 282 13.83 -7.59 10.10
CA GLU A 282 12.82 -6.70 10.67
C GLU A 282 12.70 -5.40 9.89
N VAL A 283 11.48 -4.89 9.83
CA VAL A 283 11.17 -3.59 9.24
C VAL A 283 10.36 -2.80 10.25
N ASP A 284 10.72 -1.53 10.46
CA ASP A 284 10.08 -0.73 11.50
C ASP A 284 8.87 0.03 11.00
N ARG A 285 8.91 0.54 9.77
CA ARG A 285 7.93 1.51 9.29
C ARG A 285 6.85 0.84 8.46
N PHE A 286 5.60 1.18 8.77
CA PHE A 286 4.50 0.96 7.84
C PHE A 286 4.83 1.60 6.49
N THR A 287 4.71 0.81 5.44
CA THR A 287 4.89 1.28 4.07
C THR A 287 3.57 1.10 3.33
N ALA A 288 3.04 2.21 2.81
CA ALA A 288 2.05 2.13 1.76
C ALA A 288 2.74 1.42 0.58
N HIS A 289 2.38 0.18 0.27
CA HIS A 289 3.06 -0.62 -0.76
C HIS A 289 2.91 -0.10 -2.21
N ARG A 290 2.65 1.20 -2.39
CA ARG A 290 2.81 1.89 -3.66
C ARG A 290 4.28 2.07 -4.06
N ASP A 291 5.20 2.04 -3.09
CA ASP A 291 6.60 2.48 -3.27
C ASP A 291 7.65 1.36 -3.27
N VAL A 292 7.27 0.10 -3.44
CA VAL A 292 8.24 -0.98 -3.22
C VAL A 292 8.69 -1.57 -4.55
N ASN A 293 9.97 -1.36 -4.86
CA ASN A 293 10.82 -2.32 -5.56
C ASN A 293 10.81 -3.64 -4.78
N VAL A 294 9.67 -4.34 -4.74
CA VAL A 294 9.56 -5.64 -4.06
C VAL A 294 10.36 -6.62 -4.89
N CYS A 295 11.34 -7.23 -4.24
CA CYS A 295 12.21 -8.24 -4.83
C CYS A 295 11.33 -9.33 -5.48
N GLN A 296 11.24 -9.33 -6.81
CA GLN A 296 10.58 -10.38 -7.60
C GLN A 296 11.41 -11.67 -7.60
N ARG A 297 11.96 -12.08 -6.45
CA ARG A 297 12.66 -13.36 -6.36
C ARG A 297 11.59 -14.45 -6.41
N PRO A 298 11.67 -15.39 -7.36
CA PRO A 298 10.72 -16.49 -7.43
C PRO A 298 10.80 -17.29 -6.12
N CYS A 299 9.65 -17.60 -5.52
CA CYS A 299 9.56 -18.66 -4.53
C CYS A 299 9.94 -19.97 -5.24
N SER A 300 11.12 -20.50 -4.89
CA SER A 300 11.62 -21.81 -5.30
C SER A 300 10.93 -22.93 -4.55
#